data_AF-A0A8J7QNR8-F1
#
_entry.id   AF-A0A8J7QNR8-F1
#
_cell.length_a   1.000
_cell.length_b   1.000
_cell.length_c   1.000
_cell.angle_alpha   90.00
_cell.angle_beta   90.00
_cell.angle_gamma   90.00
#
_symmetry.space_group_name_H-M   'P 1'
#
loop_
_entity.id
_entity.type
_entity.pdbx_description
1 polymer ?
#
loop_
_entity_poly.entity_id
_entity_poly.type
_entity_poly.pdbx_seq_one_letter_code
_entity_poly.pdbx_strand_id
1 'polypeptide(L)'
;MLIRLMTVFLFLSMSMAFAGDICEDINDLSNDWNEVANFLGELEENDDFSDRDLRRFEQYVTDLAEDTYILADALIDLGNQRETNLGTTMRKRMAALAEADSLEAAVARMDNLVDSIDRVTDYCDE
;
A
#
# COMPACT_ATOMS: atom_id res chain seq x y z
N MET A 1 4.40 -0.01 -45.92
CA MET A 1 3.40 -0.08 -44.84
C MET A 1 3.81 -0.96 -43.65
N LEU A 2 4.88 -1.78 -43.74
CA LEU A 2 5.35 -2.60 -42.61
C LEU A 2 6.00 -1.80 -41.45
N ILE A 3 6.66 -0.67 -41.76
CA ILE A 3 7.39 0.13 -40.75
C ILE A 3 6.44 0.77 -39.72
N ARG A 4 5.17 1.05 -40.08
CA ARG A 4 4.18 1.63 -39.16
C ARG A 4 3.58 0.62 -38.17
N LEU A 5 3.62 -0.69 -38.46
CA LEU A 5 3.13 -1.72 -37.53
C LEU A 5 4.18 -2.09 -36.47
N MET A 6 5.47 -2.05 -36.81
CA MET A 6 6.55 -2.35 -35.86
C MET A 6 6.66 -1.31 -34.73
N THR A 7 6.42 -0.02 -35.01
CA THR A 7 6.48 1.03 -33.99
C THR A 7 5.36 0.91 -32.96
N VAL A 8 4.16 0.51 -33.38
CA VAL A 8 3.03 0.28 -32.47
C VAL A 8 3.30 -0.92 -31.55
N PHE A 9 3.89 -1.99 -32.09
CA PHE A 9 4.24 -3.18 -31.31
C PHE A 9 5.31 -2.91 -30.25
N LEU A 10 6.32 -2.08 -30.56
CA LEU A 10 7.37 -1.69 -29.60
C LEU A 10 6.84 -0.80 -28.46
N PHE A 11 5.89 0.10 -28.75
CA PHE A 11 5.25 0.92 -27.71
C PHE A 11 4.34 0.07 -26.80
N LEU A 12 3.62 -0.91 -27.35
CA LEU A 12 2.77 -1.85 -26.58
C LEU A 12 3.59 -2.82 -25.72
N SER A 13 4.79 -3.23 -26.16
CA SER A 13 5.66 -4.08 -25.35
C SER A 13 6.35 -3.34 -24.20
N MET A 14 6.61 -2.03 -24.36
CA MET A 14 7.20 -1.22 -23.29
C MET A 14 6.21 -0.91 -22.16
N SER A 15 4.91 -0.78 -22.47
CA SER A 15 3.87 -0.55 -21.46
C SER A 15 3.63 -1.75 -20.54
N MET A 16 3.92 -2.97 -20.97
CA MET A 16 3.73 -4.16 -20.11
C MET A 16 4.87 -4.37 -19.12
N ALA A 17 6.11 -4.06 -19.49
CA ALA A 17 7.24 -4.16 -18.55
C ALA A 17 7.12 -3.14 -17.41
N PHE A 18 6.73 -1.91 -17.74
CA PHE A 18 6.54 -0.85 -16.74
C PHE A 18 5.34 -1.09 -15.81
N ALA A 19 4.30 -1.77 -16.30
CA ALA A 19 3.17 -2.20 -15.47
C ALA A 19 3.56 -3.34 -14.51
N GLY A 20 4.43 -4.26 -14.95
CA GLY A 20 4.97 -5.32 -14.10
C GLY A 20 5.80 -4.79 -12.94
N ASP A 21 6.73 -3.86 -13.22
CA ASP A 21 7.59 -3.25 -12.19
C ASP A 21 6.74 -2.51 -11.13
N ILE A 22 5.72 -1.74 -11.54
CA ILE A 22 4.81 -1.05 -10.59
C ILE A 22 4.01 -2.05 -9.75
N CYS A 23 3.58 -3.16 -10.35
CA CYS A 23 2.83 -4.18 -9.63
C CYS A 23 3.70 -4.94 -8.62
N GLU A 24 4.98 -5.15 -8.93
CA GLU A 24 5.97 -5.67 -7.98
C GLU A 24 6.16 -4.67 -6.82
N ASP A 25 6.35 -3.38 -7.11
CA ASP A 25 6.47 -2.34 -6.08
C ASP A 25 5.24 -2.27 -5.14
N ILE A 26 4.02 -2.39 -5.69
CA ILE A 26 2.78 -2.39 -4.90
C ILE A 26 2.68 -3.65 -4.04
N ASN A 27 3.09 -4.80 -4.58
CA ASN A 27 3.09 -6.06 -3.84
C ASN A 27 4.11 -6.03 -2.69
N ASP A 28 5.30 -5.49 -2.94
CA ASP A 28 6.32 -5.28 -1.90
C ASP A 28 5.79 -4.36 -0.79
N LEU A 29 5.15 -3.24 -1.15
CA LEU A 29 4.50 -2.36 -0.18
C LEU A 29 3.40 -3.08 0.62
N SER A 30 2.59 -3.94 -0.01
CA SER A 30 1.58 -4.72 0.72
C SER A 30 2.20 -5.72 1.68
N ASN A 31 3.28 -6.38 1.27
CA ASN A 31 4.02 -7.31 2.13
C ASN A 31 4.61 -6.59 3.34
N ASP A 32 5.20 -5.41 3.14
CA ASP A 32 5.75 -4.61 4.24
C ASP A 32 4.66 -4.20 5.24
N TRP A 33 3.48 -3.75 4.79
CA TRP A 33 2.37 -3.45 5.69
C TRP A 33 1.81 -4.68 6.41
N ASN A 34 1.79 -5.84 5.74
CA ASN A 34 1.44 -7.11 6.38
C ASN A 34 2.45 -7.49 7.47
N GLU A 35 3.75 -7.25 7.27
CA GLU A 35 4.76 -7.46 8.32
C GLU A 35 4.53 -6.55 9.53
N VAL A 36 4.16 -5.28 9.29
CA VAL A 36 3.81 -4.34 10.38
C VAL A 36 2.56 -4.80 11.12
N ALA A 37 1.52 -5.25 10.40
CA ALA A 37 0.30 -5.76 11.01
C ALA A 37 0.57 -7.00 11.88
N ASN A 38 1.39 -7.93 11.39
CA ASN A 38 1.83 -9.11 12.15
C ASN A 38 2.61 -8.71 13.40
N PHE A 39 3.55 -7.77 13.28
CA PHE A 39 4.28 -7.25 14.44
C PHE A 39 3.34 -6.64 15.48
N LEU A 40 2.33 -5.88 15.04
CA LEU A 40 1.36 -5.25 15.93
C LEU A 40 0.48 -6.29 16.64
N GLY A 41 0.06 -7.34 15.94
CA GLY A 41 -0.67 -8.47 16.52
C GLY A 41 0.15 -9.23 17.57
N GLU A 42 1.46 -9.44 17.31
CA GLU A 42 2.37 -10.04 18.29
C GLU A 42 2.51 -9.18 19.57
N LEU A 43 2.46 -7.84 19.44
CA LEU A 43 2.48 -6.94 20.58
C LEU A 43 1.17 -6.95 21.37
N GLU A 44 0.02 -7.05 20.69
CA GLU A 44 -1.29 -7.13 21.35
C GLU A 44 -1.44 -8.45 22.15
N GLU A 45 -0.95 -9.56 21.62
CA GLU A 45 -0.98 -10.86 22.31
C GLU A 45 -0.02 -10.94 23.52
N ASN A 46 1.04 -10.12 23.52
CA ASN A 46 1.99 -10.03 24.61
C ASN A 46 1.67 -8.84 25.53
N ASP A 47 1.05 -9.12 26.68
CA ASP A 47 0.68 -8.16 27.74
C ASP A 47 1.85 -7.32 28.33
N ASP A 48 3.09 -7.53 27.87
CA ASP A 48 4.31 -6.83 28.31
C ASP A 48 5.16 -6.38 27.11
N PHE A 49 4.66 -5.42 26.33
CA PHE A 49 5.41 -4.75 25.28
C PHE A 49 6.18 -3.54 25.83
N SER A 50 7.39 -3.31 25.32
CA SER A 50 8.24 -2.23 25.79
C SER A 50 8.06 -0.94 24.99
N ASP A 51 8.46 0.20 25.56
CA ASP A 51 8.56 1.47 24.82
C ASP A 51 9.45 1.37 23.55
N ARG A 52 10.35 0.38 23.50
CA ARG A 52 11.17 0.12 22.32
C ARG A 52 10.33 -0.46 21.19
N ASP A 53 9.38 -1.32 21.51
CA ASP A 53 8.50 -1.97 20.54
C ASP A 53 7.53 -0.95 19.94
N LEU A 54 6.96 -0.06 20.77
CA LEU A 54 6.17 1.07 20.30
C LEU A 54 6.96 2.00 19.35
N ARG A 55 8.19 2.38 19.72
CA ARG A 55 9.03 3.20 18.83
C ARG A 55 9.36 2.50 17.52
N ARG A 56 9.54 1.18 17.55
CA ARG A 56 9.79 0.38 16.35
C ARG A 56 8.56 0.37 15.44
N PHE A 57 7.38 0.19 16.02
CA PHE A 57 6.11 0.32 15.29
C PHE A 57 5.95 1.71 14.65
N GLU A 58 6.12 2.78 15.43
CA GLU A 58 6.04 4.16 14.95
C GLU A 58 7.01 4.42 13.79
N GLN A 59 8.22 3.86 13.89
CA GLN A 59 9.21 3.96 12.84
C GLN A 59 8.79 3.21 11.57
N TYR A 60 8.29 1.99 11.67
CA TYR A 60 7.77 1.26 10.51
C TYR A 60 6.62 2.01 9.81
N VAL A 61 5.66 2.52 10.59
CA VAL A 61 4.56 3.32 10.04
C VAL A 61 5.11 4.56 9.33
N THR A 62 6.11 5.23 9.92
CA THR A 62 6.73 6.41 9.31
C THR A 62 7.44 6.08 8.00
N ASP A 63 8.20 4.99 7.98
CA ASP A 63 8.99 4.57 6.81
C ASP A 63 8.07 4.22 5.63
N LEU A 64 6.93 3.57 5.88
CA LEU A 64 5.98 3.17 4.83
C LEU A 64 4.95 4.25 4.46
N ALA A 65 4.76 5.26 5.31
CA ALA A 65 3.69 6.24 5.13
C ALA A 65 3.85 7.04 3.83
N GLU A 66 5.07 7.47 3.50
CA GLU A 66 5.33 8.28 2.31
C GLU A 66 4.95 7.52 1.03
N ASP A 67 5.44 6.29 0.87
CA ASP A 67 5.17 5.45 -0.30
C ASP A 67 3.68 5.13 -0.42
N THR A 68 3.01 4.91 0.70
CA THR A 68 1.55 4.69 0.74
C THR A 68 0.76 5.92 0.31
N TYR A 69 1.20 7.12 0.71
CA TYR A 69 0.59 8.36 0.23
C TYR A 69 0.84 8.59 -1.26
N ILE A 70 2.04 8.29 -1.75
CA ILE A 70 2.39 8.38 -3.17
C ILE A 70 1.48 7.46 -4.01
N LEU A 71 1.33 6.20 -3.60
CA LEU A 71 0.42 5.25 -4.27
C LEU A 71 -1.02 5.74 -4.24
N ALA A 72 -1.49 6.22 -3.09
CA ALA A 72 -2.85 6.72 -2.95
C ALA A 72 -3.12 7.94 -3.85
N ASP A 73 -2.16 8.85 -3.97
CA ASP A 73 -2.25 10.02 -4.85
C ASP A 73 -2.19 9.63 -6.33
N ALA A 74 -1.34 8.67 -6.70
CA ALA A 74 -1.30 8.12 -8.06
C ALA A 74 -2.66 7.52 -8.47
N LEU A 75 -3.31 6.75 -7.59
CA LEU A 75 -4.63 6.19 -7.82
C LEU A 75 -5.72 7.26 -7.95
N ILE A 76 -5.59 8.37 -7.21
CA ILE A 76 -6.53 9.50 -7.28
C ILE A 76 -6.38 10.27 -8.60
N ASP A 77 -5.15 10.60 -8.97
CA ASP A 77 -4.85 11.52 -10.07
C ASP A 77 -4.89 10.86 -11.44
N LEU A 78 -4.46 9.60 -11.52
CA LEU A 78 -4.27 8.88 -12.79
C LEU A 78 -5.32 7.78 -13.02
N GLY A 79 -6.01 7.37 -11.96
CA GLY A 79 -6.93 6.25 -12.00
C GLY A 79 -8.30 6.55 -12.57
N ASN A 80 -9.07 5.48 -12.82
CA ASN A 80 -10.51 5.56 -13.07
C ASN A 80 -11.28 5.78 -11.75
N GLN A 81 -12.61 5.96 -11.84
CA GLN A 81 -13.45 6.23 -10.68
C GLN A 81 -13.30 5.22 -9.52
N ARG A 82 -13.05 3.94 -9.82
CA ARG A 82 -12.88 2.89 -8.80
C ARG A 82 -11.52 3.06 -8.09
N GLU A 83 -10.45 3.27 -8.85
CA GLU A 83 -9.10 3.56 -8.33
C GLU A 83 -9.06 4.86 -7.52
N THR A 84 -9.71 5.93 -8.01
CA THR A 84 -9.82 7.20 -7.26
C THR A 84 -10.48 7.00 -5.90
N ASN A 85 -11.53 6.18 -5.84
CA ASN A 85 -12.20 5.85 -4.58
C ASN A 85 -11.30 5.04 -3.65
N LEU A 86 -10.48 4.14 -4.19
CA LEU A 86 -9.52 3.34 -3.45
C LEU A 86 -8.41 4.22 -2.86
N GLY A 87 -7.76 5.05 -3.68
CA GLY A 87 -6.74 6.00 -3.21
C GLY A 87 -7.28 6.97 -2.16
N THR A 88 -8.51 7.48 -2.35
CA THR A 88 -9.19 8.31 -1.33
C THR A 88 -9.41 7.55 -0.02
N THR A 89 -9.75 6.26 -0.10
CA THR A 89 -9.94 5.40 1.07
C THR A 89 -8.62 5.12 1.77
N MET A 90 -7.55 4.85 1.03
CA MET A 90 -6.19 4.70 1.56
C MET A 90 -5.73 5.94 2.32
N ARG A 91 -5.88 7.15 1.75
CA ARG A 91 -5.53 8.40 2.45
C ARG A 91 -6.28 8.56 3.77
N LYS A 92 -7.57 8.23 3.80
CA LYS A 92 -8.38 8.27 5.03
C LYS A 92 -7.92 7.26 6.05
N ARG A 93 -7.56 6.05 5.62
CA ARG A 93 -7.06 4.97 6.50
C ARG A 93 -5.69 5.33 7.08
N MET A 94 -4.79 5.89 6.29
CA MET A 94 -3.51 6.44 6.76
C MET A 94 -3.70 7.57 7.78
N ALA A 95 -4.59 8.53 7.51
CA ALA A 95 -4.89 9.60 8.44
C ALA A 95 -5.49 9.06 9.75
N ALA A 96 -6.39 8.08 9.66
CA ALA A 96 -6.93 7.42 10.83
C ALA A 96 -5.81 6.70 11.61
N LEU A 97 -4.92 5.95 10.96
CA LEU A 97 -3.83 5.26 11.64
C LEU A 97 -2.94 6.23 12.43
N ALA A 98 -2.62 7.40 11.84
CA ALA A 98 -1.84 8.45 12.51
C ALA A 98 -2.55 9.07 13.73
N GLU A 99 -3.89 8.99 13.79
CA GLU A 99 -4.70 9.46 14.92
C GLU A 99 -4.98 8.36 15.96
N ALA A 100 -4.33 7.19 15.87
CA ALA A 100 -4.54 6.10 16.82
C ALA A 100 -4.00 6.49 18.21
N ASP A 101 -4.84 6.39 19.23
CA ASP A 101 -4.53 6.75 20.62
C ASP A 101 -4.30 5.54 21.53
N SER A 102 -4.45 4.33 20.98
CA SER A 102 -4.16 3.06 21.66
C SER A 102 -3.64 2.02 20.66
N LEU A 103 -3.00 0.97 21.19
CA LEU A 103 -2.54 -0.17 20.40
C LEU A 103 -3.71 -0.89 19.72
N GLU A 104 -4.79 -1.16 20.46
CA GLU A 104 -6.03 -1.76 19.93
C GLU A 104 -6.60 -0.94 18.76
N ALA A 105 -6.62 0.41 18.90
CA ALA A 105 -7.06 1.28 17.83
C ALA A 105 -6.10 1.25 16.62
N ALA A 106 -4.79 1.14 16.86
CA ALA A 106 -3.80 1.00 15.80
C ALA A 106 -3.96 -0.32 15.03
N VAL A 107 -4.19 -1.45 15.72
CA VAL A 107 -4.45 -2.77 15.10
C VAL A 107 -5.67 -2.70 14.19
N ALA A 108 -6.82 -2.26 14.73
CA ALA A 108 -8.05 -2.18 13.94
C ALA A 108 -7.92 -1.24 12.73
N ARG A 109 -7.13 -0.16 12.83
CA ARG A 109 -6.89 0.78 11.72
C ARG A 109 -5.86 0.23 10.72
N MET A 110 -4.89 -0.55 11.17
CA MET A 110 -3.90 -1.23 10.34
C MET A 110 -4.55 -2.29 9.44
N ASP A 111 -5.40 -3.15 10.01
CA ASP A 111 -6.12 -4.18 9.23
C ASP A 111 -6.92 -3.54 8.10
N ASN A 112 -7.58 -2.42 8.41
CA ASN A 112 -8.23 -1.63 7.38
C ASN A 112 -7.24 -1.11 6.34
N LEU A 113 -6.09 -0.57 6.72
CA LEU A 113 -5.12 -0.09 5.73
C LEU A 113 -4.64 -1.22 4.80
N VAL A 114 -4.19 -2.35 5.36
CA VAL A 114 -3.74 -3.54 4.63
C VAL A 114 -4.80 -4.01 3.63
N ASP A 115 -6.05 -4.15 4.08
CA ASP A 115 -7.21 -4.50 3.22
C ASP A 115 -7.39 -3.57 2.01
N SER A 116 -6.98 -2.30 2.10
CA SER A 116 -7.03 -1.39 0.93
C SER A 116 -5.89 -1.63 -0.03
N ILE A 117 -4.69 -1.93 0.49
CA ILE A 117 -3.48 -2.15 -0.31
C ILE A 117 -3.59 -3.51 -1.03
N ASP A 118 -4.07 -4.55 -0.36
CA ASP A 118 -4.33 -5.86 -0.97
C ASP A 118 -5.34 -5.78 -2.12
N ARG A 119 -6.33 -4.89 -2.02
CA ARG A 119 -7.25 -4.65 -3.13
C ARG A 119 -6.59 -4.00 -4.32
N VAL A 120 -5.46 -3.31 -4.15
CA VAL A 120 -4.65 -2.78 -5.26
C VAL A 120 -3.86 -3.92 -5.89
N THR A 121 -3.25 -4.80 -5.08
CA THR A 121 -2.50 -5.97 -5.60
C THR A 121 -3.40 -6.93 -6.37
N ASP A 122 -4.66 -7.12 -5.97
CA ASP A 122 -5.61 -7.94 -6.73
C ASP A 122 -5.78 -7.47 -8.19
N TYR A 123 -5.65 -6.18 -8.49
CA TYR A 123 -5.70 -5.68 -9.88
C TYR A 123 -4.44 -6.00 -10.68
N CYS A 124 -3.32 -6.18 -10.00
CA CYS A 124 -2.06 -6.53 -10.61
C CYS A 124 -1.99 -8.01 -11.03
N ASP A 125 -2.84 -8.84 -10.42
CA ASP A 125 -2.93 -10.29 -10.69
C ASP A 125 -4.01 -10.67 -11.73
N GLU A 126 -4.89 -9.73 -12.12
CA GLU A 126 -5.96 -9.91 -13.13
C GLU A 126 -5.51 -9.66 -14.59
#